data_AF-A0A3B8YX45-F1
#
_entry.id   AF-A0A3B8YX45-F1
#
_cell.length_a   1.000
_cell.length_b   1.000
_cell.length_c   1.000
_cell.angle_alpha   90.00
_cell.angle_beta   90.00
_cell.angle_gamma   90.00
#
_symmetry.space_group_name_H-M   'P 1'
#
loop_
_entity.id
_entity.type
_entity.pdbx_description
1 polymer ?
#
loop_
_entity_poly.entity_id
_entity_poly.type
_entity_poly.pdbx_seq_one_letter_code
_entity_poly.pdbx_strand_id
1 'polypeptide(L)'
;QGNENRLCIKTDGKAKLAPMSAEECLSADRKNKILKLKVKLVQSQSDPDKGRCLVEPEFGYKSGDGLIDAVTPEGIEFLHESLASATDLAATIVDATQPENKGLALCQATILKASDKIVDTYIKNFATCAKKGLRAKLASDRIVSATTLESCWGYSADKIFKAVEKHALLNGKKCADKGADWRDAVAGDCRNASNEEDFASCVQRLAACRSCRMLNGGLELGMDCDLADDASANSSCTND
;
A
#
# COMPACT_ATOMS: atom_id res chain seq x y z
N GLN A 1 -2.66 7.02 -1.97
CA GLN A 1 -3.69 7.00 -3.03
C GLN A 1 -4.88 6.07 -2.76
N GLY A 2 -4.76 5.05 -1.90
CA GLY A 2 -5.77 3.98 -1.71
C GLY A 2 -7.26 4.36 -1.80
N ASN A 3 -7.73 5.42 -1.12
CA ASN A 3 -9.15 5.83 -1.24
C ASN A 3 -9.61 6.14 -2.67
N GLU A 4 -8.75 6.70 -3.52
CA GLU A 4 -9.03 6.97 -4.93
C GLU A 4 -8.94 5.69 -5.75
N ASN A 5 -7.94 4.85 -5.50
CA ASN A 5 -7.79 3.58 -6.20
C ASN A 5 -9.02 2.69 -6.02
N ARG A 6 -9.51 2.56 -4.77
CA ARG A 6 -10.77 1.86 -4.49
C ARG A 6 -11.99 2.50 -5.15
N LEU A 7 -11.98 3.82 -5.32
CA LEU A 7 -13.06 4.52 -6.01
C LEU A 7 -13.03 4.20 -7.51
N CYS A 8 -11.85 4.07 -8.12
CA CYS A 8 -11.70 3.64 -9.51
C CYS A 8 -12.32 2.26 -9.71
N ILE A 9 -11.86 1.25 -8.95
CA ILE A 9 -12.41 -0.12 -8.98
C ILE A 9 -13.93 -0.15 -8.80
N LYS A 10 -14.44 0.56 -7.78
CA LYS A 10 -15.89 0.60 -7.49
C LYS A 10 -16.70 1.34 -8.56
N THR A 11 -16.11 2.35 -9.20
CA THR A 11 -16.78 3.12 -10.26
C THR A 11 -16.81 2.33 -11.56
N ASP A 12 -15.72 1.62 -11.83
CA ASP A 12 -15.58 0.74 -12.98
C ASP A 12 -16.56 -0.43 -12.92
N GLY A 13 -16.61 -1.16 -11.79
CA GLY A 13 -17.59 -2.22 -11.58
C GLY A 13 -19.06 -1.75 -11.58
N LYS A 14 -19.32 -0.44 -11.67
CA LYS A 14 -20.67 0.11 -11.87
C LYS A 14 -20.92 0.58 -13.31
N ALA A 15 -20.00 0.31 -14.23
CA ALA A 15 -19.97 0.83 -15.59
C ALA A 15 -20.07 2.38 -15.64
N LYS A 16 -19.45 3.07 -14.67
CA LYS A 16 -19.52 4.54 -14.52
C LYS A 16 -18.20 5.25 -14.75
N LEU A 17 -17.19 4.55 -15.24
CA LEU A 17 -15.84 5.09 -15.42
C LEU A 17 -15.59 5.65 -16.83
N ALA A 18 -16.36 5.20 -17.82
CA ALA A 18 -16.27 5.65 -19.20
C ALA A 18 -16.24 7.18 -19.36
N PRO A 19 -15.42 7.73 -20.28
CA PRO A 19 -14.64 7.01 -21.30
C PRO A 19 -13.28 6.46 -20.80
N MET A 20 -12.99 6.55 -19.51
CA MET A 20 -11.70 6.14 -18.91
C MET A 20 -11.71 4.67 -18.46
N SER A 21 -10.57 3.98 -18.56
CA SER A 21 -10.37 2.63 -18.01
C SER A 21 -10.07 2.64 -16.50
N ALA A 22 -10.12 1.46 -15.86
CA ALA A 22 -9.72 1.31 -14.47
C ALA A 22 -8.26 1.75 -14.24
N GLU A 23 -7.33 1.30 -15.10
CA GLU A 23 -5.89 1.59 -15.07
C GLU A 23 -5.63 3.08 -15.26
N GLU A 24 -6.28 3.71 -16.24
CA GLU A 24 -6.20 5.15 -16.44
C GLU A 24 -6.68 5.91 -15.20
N CYS A 25 -7.76 5.45 -14.56
CA CYS A 25 -8.26 6.06 -13.33
C CYS A 25 -7.28 5.95 -12.16
N LEU A 26 -6.60 4.80 -12.01
CA LEU A 26 -5.58 4.61 -10.97
C LEU A 26 -4.43 5.60 -11.11
N SER A 27 -4.07 5.96 -12.34
CA SER A 27 -2.94 6.86 -12.64
C SER A 27 -3.33 8.35 -12.75
N ALA A 28 -4.60 8.67 -12.98
CA ALA A 28 -5.04 10.02 -13.37
C ALA A 28 -5.00 11.11 -12.28
N ASP A 29 -4.70 10.80 -11.01
CA ASP A 29 -4.77 11.73 -9.86
C ASP A 29 -6.00 12.67 -9.91
N ARG A 30 -7.20 12.11 -10.11
CA ARG A 30 -8.43 12.85 -10.47
C ARG A 30 -8.84 13.99 -9.52
N LYS A 31 -8.29 14.02 -8.30
CA LYS A 31 -8.55 15.06 -7.30
C LYS A 31 -7.34 15.94 -7.01
N ASN A 32 -6.29 15.83 -7.81
CA ASN A 32 -5.00 16.49 -7.67
C ASN A 32 -4.39 16.28 -6.28
N LYS A 33 -4.63 15.12 -5.64
CA LYS A 33 -4.13 14.87 -4.28
C LYS A 33 -2.66 14.55 -4.30
N ILE A 34 -2.20 13.80 -5.30
CA ILE A 34 -0.78 13.50 -5.51
C ILE A 34 -0.05 14.78 -5.88
N LEU A 35 -0.57 15.55 -6.84
CA LEU A 35 0.00 16.84 -7.22
C LEU A 35 0.07 17.82 -6.05
N LYS A 36 -0.99 17.94 -5.25
CA LYS A 36 -0.98 18.79 -4.04
C LYS A 36 0.02 18.30 -3.00
N LEU A 37 0.24 16.99 -2.89
CA LEU A 37 1.22 16.43 -1.97
C LEU A 37 2.66 16.69 -2.45
N LYS A 38 2.93 16.50 -3.75
CA LYS A 38 4.19 16.88 -4.40
C LYS A 38 4.56 18.33 -4.11
N VAL A 39 3.65 19.25 -4.42
CA VAL A 39 3.83 20.69 -4.14
C VAL A 39 4.11 20.95 -2.67
N LYS A 40 3.38 20.30 -1.75
CA LYS A 40 3.60 20.47 -0.30
C LYS A 40 4.95 19.95 0.18
N LEU A 41 5.43 18.83 -0.38
CA LEU A 41 6.73 18.26 -0.01
C LEU A 41 7.86 19.15 -0.52
N VAL A 42 7.80 19.59 -1.79
CA VAL A 42 8.78 20.53 -2.37
C VAL A 42 8.79 21.86 -1.60
N GLN A 43 7.61 22.37 -1.24
CA GLN A 43 7.50 23.56 -0.36
C GLN A 43 8.11 23.29 1.02
N SER A 44 7.88 22.12 1.62
CA SER A 44 8.44 21.80 2.94
C SER A 44 9.98 21.70 2.93
N GLN A 45 10.59 21.34 1.79
CA GLN A 45 12.05 21.34 1.63
C GLN A 45 12.63 22.75 1.44
N SER A 46 11.87 23.65 0.80
CA SER A 46 12.35 24.98 0.41
C SER A 46 11.92 26.10 1.38
N ASP A 47 10.92 25.88 2.23
CA ASP A 47 10.38 26.88 3.15
C ASP A 47 11.36 27.15 4.31
N PRO A 48 11.94 28.37 4.41
CA PRO A 48 12.90 28.72 5.45
C PRO A 48 12.29 28.74 6.86
N ASP A 49 10.96 28.94 6.98
CA ASP A 49 10.26 29.04 8.26
C ASP A 49 9.77 27.68 8.79
N LYS A 50 9.76 26.65 7.94
CA LYS A 50 9.28 25.29 8.29
C LYS A 50 10.37 24.27 8.52
N GLY A 51 11.62 24.72 8.59
CA GLY A 51 12.75 23.91 9.04
C GLY A 51 13.55 23.36 7.89
N ARG A 52 14.45 24.20 7.36
CA ARG A 52 15.62 23.67 6.68
C ARG A 52 16.52 23.03 7.74
N CYS A 53 17.02 21.83 7.46
CA CYS A 53 18.22 21.39 8.11
C CYS A 53 19.33 22.38 7.73
N LEU A 54 20.07 22.93 8.71
CA LEU A 54 21.20 23.83 8.43
C LEU A 54 22.24 23.16 7.51
N VAL A 55 22.34 21.83 7.63
CA VAL A 55 23.07 20.93 6.75
C VAL A 55 22.08 19.85 6.32
N GLU A 56 21.90 19.66 5.01
CA GLU A 56 21.05 18.59 4.50
C GLU A 56 21.59 17.22 4.95
N PRO A 57 20.76 16.36 5.54
CA PRO A 57 21.21 15.01 5.91
C PRO A 57 21.51 14.19 4.66
N GLU A 58 22.50 13.31 4.73
CA GLU A 58 22.83 12.41 3.61
C GLU A 58 21.75 11.33 3.38
N PHE A 59 20.78 11.19 4.28
CA PHE A 59 19.71 10.19 4.27
C PHE A 59 18.31 10.81 4.23
N GLY A 60 17.33 10.03 3.77
CA GLY A 60 15.95 10.47 3.56
C GLY A 60 15.68 10.83 2.10
N TYR A 61 14.50 11.39 1.83
CA TYR A 61 14.11 11.72 0.44
C TYR A 61 14.88 12.93 -0.09
N LYS A 62 15.43 12.83 -1.31
CA LYS A 62 16.14 13.93 -1.99
C LYS A 62 15.20 15.02 -2.51
N SER A 63 14.04 14.63 -3.03
CA SER A 63 13.03 15.57 -3.50
C SER A 63 11.62 15.08 -3.20
N GLY A 64 10.73 16.02 -2.90
CA GLY A 64 9.32 15.73 -2.70
C GLY A 64 8.68 15.04 -3.91
N ASP A 65 9.11 15.41 -5.12
CA ASP A 65 8.63 14.78 -6.35
C ASP A 65 9.16 13.35 -6.50
N GLY A 66 10.47 13.13 -6.30
CA GLY A 66 11.09 11.80 -6.36
C GLY A 66 10.50 10.82 -5.33
N LEU A 67 10.21 11.30 -4.12
CA LEU A 67 9.49 10.50 -3.11
C LEU A 67 8.15 10.00 -3.64
N ILE A 68 7.38 10.88 -4.29
CA ILE A 68 6.04 10.52 -4.78
C ILE A 68 6.11 9.64 -6.03
N ASP A 69 7.07 9.90 -6.92
CA ASP A 69 7.30 9.10 -8.12
C ASP A 69 7.76 7.68 -7.79
N ALA A 70 8.52 7.49 -6.71
CA ALA A 70 8.89 6.17 -6.21
C ALA A 70 7.73 5.42 -5.55
N VAL A 71 6.84 6.11 -4.83
CA VAL A 71 5.80 5.47 -4.01
C VAL A 71 4.54 5.13 -4.81
N THR A 72 4.21 5.93 -5.82
CA THR A 72 2.92 5.81 -6.54
C THR A 72 2.79 4.51 -7.32
N PRO A 73 3.79 4.09 -8.14
CA PRO A 73 3.71 2.84 -8.91
C PRO A 73 3.54 1.62 -8.01
N GLU A 74 4.28 1.55 -6.91
CA GLU A 74 4.19 0.43 -5.95
C GLU A 74 2.79 0.26 -5.35
N GLY A 75 2.05 1.37 -5.20
CA GLY A 75 0.69 1.34 -4.70
C GLY A 75 -0.34 0.88 -5.74
N ILE A 76 -0.01 1.02 -7.02
CA ILE A 76 -0.80 0.48 -8.13
C ILE A 76 -0.49 -1.00 -8.29
N GLU A 77 0.79 -1.37 -8.32
CA GLU A 77 1.24 -2.75 -8.40
C GLU A 77 0.68 -3.63 -7.29
N PHE A 78 0.67 -3.14 -6.04
CA PHE A 78 0.01 -3.86 -4.93
C PHE A 78 -1.46 -4.21 -5.24
N LEU A 79 -2.18 -3.35 -5.97
CA LEU A 79 -3.57 -3.61 -6.35
C LEU A 79 -3.65 -4.65 -7.45
N HIS A 80 -2.70 -4.65 -8.40
CA HIS A 80 -2.58 -5.71 -9.37
C HIS A 80 -2.34 -7.03 -8.66
N GLU A 81 -1.26 -7.19 -7.89
CA GLU A 81 -0.96 -8.46 -7.19
C GLU A 81 -2.07 -8.95 -6.25
N SER A 82 -2.76 -8.02 -5.56
CA SER A 82 -3.80 -8.39 -4.59
C SER A 82 -5.17 -8.66 -5.21
N LEU A 83 -5.50 -8.06 -6.36
CA LEU A 83 -6.79 -8.23 -7.01
C LEU A 83 -6.70 -8.99 -8.32
N ALA A 84 -5.79 -8.65 -9.21
CA ALA A 84 -5.74 -9.12 -10.59
C ALA A 84 -4.60 -10.13 -10.82
N SER A 85 -4.79 -11.06 -11.74
CA SER A 85 -3.61 -11.70 -12.33
C SER A 85 -2.89 -10.65 -13.19
N ALA A 86 -1.56 -10.70 -13.23
CA ALA A 86 -0.62 -9.63 -13.63
C ALA A 86 -0.84 -8.86 -14.96
N THR A 87 -1.94 -9.06 -15.71
CA THR A 87 -2.12 -8.50 -17.06
C THR A 87 -3.44 -7.78 -17.33
N ASP A 88 -4.51 -7.95 -16.54
CA ASP A 88 -5.79 -7.27 -16.82
C ASP A 88 -6.62 -7.00 -15.55
N LEU A 89 -6.57 -5.75 -15.08
CA LEU A 89 -7.35 -5.33 -13.92
C LEU A 89 -8.83 -5.19 -14.30
N ALA A 90 -9.16 -4.69 -15.48
CA ALA A 90 -10.55 -4.56 -15.94
C ALA A 90 -11.29 -5.92 -15.98
N ALA A 91 -10.63 -6.99 -16.44
CA ALA A 91 -11.20 -8.35 -16.45
C ALA A 91 -11.49 -8.92 -15.06
N THR A 92 -10.84 -8.36 -14.03
CA THR A 92 -10.95 -8.81 -12.65
C THR A 92 -12.05 -8.06 -11.88
N ILE A 93 -12.43 -6.86 -12.34
CA ILE A 93 -13.39 -6.02 -11.64
C ILE A 93 -14.78 -6.63 -11.76
N VAL A 94 -15.42 -6.87 -10.61
CA VAL A 94 -16.74 -7.50 -10.57
C VAL A 94 -17.80 -6.51 -11.06
N ASP A 95 -18.53 -6.89 -12.12
CA ASP A 95 -19.64 -6.12 -12.67
C ASP A 95 -20.84 -6.09 -11.71
N ALA A 96 -20.93 -5.01 -10.93
CA ALA A 96 -22.00 -4.72 -9.98
C ALA A 96 -23.28 -4.15 -10.63
N THR A 97 -23.33 -4.02 -11.96
CA THR A 97 -24.56 -3.69 -12.68
C THR A 97 -25.51 -4.88 -12.70
N GLN A 98 -24.97 -6.10 -12.69
CA GLN A 98 -25.74 -7.33 -12.55
C GLN A 98 -26.21 -7.51 -11.08
N PRO A 99 -27.52 -7.72 -10.83
CA PRO A 99 -28.05 -7.89 -9.48
C PRO A 99 -27.39 -9.02 -8.67
N GLU A 100 -27.09 -10.15 -9.29
CA GLU A 100 -26.46 -11.33 -8.72
C GLU A 100 -25.02 -11.08 -8.27
N ASN A 101 -24.31 -10.19 -8.94
CA ASN A 101 -22.91 -9.87 -8.65
C ASN A 101 -22.75 -8.81 -7.54
N LYS A 102 -23.85 -8.21 -7.05
CA LYS A 102 -23.77 -7.15 -6.03
C LYS A 102 -23.09 -7.63 -4.74
N GLY A 103 -23.33 -8.88 -4.34
CA GLY A 103 -22.69 -9.47 -3.18
C GLY A 103 -21.18 -9.59 -3.39
N LEU A 104 -20.78 -10.12 -4.54
CA LEU A 104 -19.39 -10.32 -4.93
C LEU A 104 -18.62 -8.99 -5.09
N ALA A 105 -19.22 -7.98 -5.72
CA ALA A 105 -18.62 -6.65 -5.85
C ALA A 105 -18.42 -5.95 -4.50
N LEU A 106 -19.34 -6.16 -3.54
CA LEU A 106 -19.19 -5.66 -2.17
C LEU A 106 -18.08 -6.40 -1.41
N CYS A 107 -17.93 -7.71 -1.65
CA CYS A 107 -16.82 -8.51 -1.14
C CYS A 107 -15.49 -7.99 -1.68
N GLN A 108 -15.33 -7.85 -3.01
CA GLN A 108 -14.12 -7.30 -3.66
C GLN A 108 -13.74 -5.93 -3.09
N ALA A 109 -14.71 -5.00 -2.97
CA ALA A 109 -14.45 -3.68 -2.39
C ALA A 109 -14.05 -3.74 -0.90
N THR A 110 -14.50 -4.75 -0.17
CA THR A 110 -14.15 -4.97 1.25
C THR A 110 -12.74 -5.51 1.38
N ILE A 111 -12.39 -6.54 0.60
CA ILE A 111 -11.04 -7.10 0.51
C ILE A 111 -10.06 -5.99 0.19
N LEU A 112 -10.30 -5.23 -0.88
CA LEU A 112 -9.43 -4.15 -1.31
C LEU A 112 -9.20 -3.09 -0.22
N LYS A 113 -10.26 -2.72 0.50
CA LYS A 113 -10.16 -1.79 1.63
C LYS A 113 -9.36 -2.35 2.80
N ALA A 114 -9.46 -3.65 3.06
CA ALA A 114 -8.68 -4.31 4.08
C ALA A 114 -7.21 -4.42 3.67
N SER A 115 -6.93 -4.80 2.41
CA SER A 115 -5.58 -4.91 1.84
C SER A 115 -4.85 -3.56 1.91
N ASP A 116 -5.48 -2.48 1.43
CA ASP A 116 -4.99 -1.10 1.56
C ASP A 116 -4.63 -0.73 3.00
N LYS A 117 -5.37 -1.28 3.98
CA LYS A 117 -5.16 -0.96 5.39
C LYS A 117 -3.88 -1.57 5.94
N ILE A 118 -3.44 -2.71 5.39
CA ILE A 118 -2.18 -3.33 5.77
C ILE A 118 -1.02 -2.43 5.30
N VAL A 119 -0.97 -2.06 4.03
CA VAL A 119 0.02 -1.10 3.47
C VAL A 119 0.02 0.23 4.26
N ASP A 120 -1.15 0.83 4.48
CA ASP A 120 -1.29 2.05 5.28
C ASP A 120 -0.71 1.89 6.70
N THR A 121 -0.80 0.69 7.28
CA THR A 121 -0.27 0.41 8.63
C THR A 121 1.25 0.29 8.62
N TYR A 122 1.86 -0.38 7.64
CA TYR A 122 3.32 -0.41 7.45
C TYR A 122 3.89 1.01 7.33
N ILE A 123 3.39 1.79 6.38
CA ILE A 123 3.89 3.15 6.12
C ILE A 123 3.69 4.06 7.34
N LYS A 124 2.53 4.00 8.02
CA LYS A 124 2.29 4.82 9.22
C LYS A 124 3.15 4.43 10.40
N ASN A 125 3.38 3.13 10.60
CA ASN A 125 4.23 2.65 11.68
C ASN A 125 5.68 3.11 11.46
N PHE A 126 6.19 2.94 10.24
CA PHE A 126 7.51 3.42 9.85
C PHE A 126 7.62 4.93 10.07
N ALA A 127 6.70 5.73 9.52
CA ALA A 127 6.71 7.19 9.66
C ALA A 127 6.59 7.64 11.13
N THR A 128 5.86 6.89 11.97
CA THR A 128 5.75 7.17 13.40
C THR A 128 7.07 6.93 14.11
N CYS A 129 7.76 5.82 13.81
CA CYS A 129 9.09 5.54 14.33
C CYS A 129 10.10 6.60 13.86
N ALA A 130 10.16 6.86 12.55
CA ALA A 130 11.05 7.85 11.96
C ALA A 130 10.87 9.22 12.62
N LYS A 131 9.61 9.67 12.77
CA LYS A 131 9.31 10.95 13.43
C LYS A 131 9.73 10.97 14.90
N LYS A 132 9.60 9.86 15.64
CA LYS A 132 10.05 9.76 17.03
C LYS A 132 11.58 9.82 17.11
N GLY A 133 12.27 9.03 16.31
CA GLY A 133 13.73 8.96 16.30
C GLY A 133 14.39 10.26 15.83
N LEU A 134 13.85 10.92 14.80
CA LEU A 134 14.33 12.23 14.33
C LEU A 134 14.13 13.35 15.37
N ARG A 135 13.21 13.18 16.32
CA ARG A 135 12.94 14.14 17.40
C ARG A 135 13.52 13.71 18.74
N ALA A 136 14.27 12.61 18.78
CA ALA A 136 14.79 12.06 20.01
C ALA A 136 15.87 12.97 20.63
N LYS A 137 15.72 13.22 21.93
CA LYS A 137 16.69 13.99 22.72
C LYS A 137 17.88 13.13 23.15
N LEU A 138 17.64 11.85 23.45
CA LEU A 138 18.66 10.88 23.81
C LEU A 138 19.39 10.41 22.55
N ALA A 139 20.71 10.28 22.65
CA ALA A 139 21.55 9.84 21.52
C ALA A 139 21.25 8.39 21.10
N SER A 140 20.88 7.52 22.04
CA SER A 140 20.55 6.10 21.79
C SER A 140 19.34 5.90 20.89
N ASP A 141 18.39 6.84 20.91
CA ASP A 141 17.11 6.73 20.22
C ASP A 141 17.07 7.59 18.96
N ARG A 142 18.17 8.30 18.66
CA ARG A 142 18.22 9.26 17.57
C ARG A 142 18.53 8.57 16.26
N ILE A 143 17.72 8.88 15.25
CA ILE A 143 18.01 8.52 13.86
C ILE A 143 19.00 9.55 13.31
N VAL A 144 20.17 9.07 12.89
CA VAL A 144 21.29 9.89 12.40
C VAL A 144 21.83 9.42 11.05
N SER A 145 21.29 8.33 10.50
CA SER A 145 21.73 7.70 9.25
C SER A 145 20.60 6.91 8.60
N ALA A 146 20.77 6.52 7.33
CA ALA A 146 19.86 5.61 6.65
C ALA A 146 19.70 4.29 7.43
N THR A 147 20.79 3.68 7.89
CA THR A 147 20.76 2.43 8.67
C THR A 147 19.95 2.55 9.97
N THR A 148 20.07 3.67 10.69
CA THR A 148 19.24 3.87 11.89
C THR A 148 17.78 4.16 11.54
N LEU A 149 17.51 4.76 10.39
CA LEU A 149 16.15 4.93 9.86
C LEU A 149 15.52 3.60 9.42
N GLU A 150 16.29 2.70 8.81
CA GLU A 150 15.86 1.35 8.41
C GLU A 150 15.40 0.50 9.60
N SER A 151 15.97 0.72 10.79
CA SER A 151 15.53 0.04 12.02
C SER A 151 14.08 0.34 12.41
N CYS A 152 13.44 1.32 11.77
CA CYS A 152 12.00 1.55 11.90
C CYS A 152 11.14 0.52 11.18
N TRP A 153 11.72 -0.31 10.32
CA TRP A 153 11.05 -1.48 9.77
C TRP A 153 10.62 -2.42 10.91
N GLY A 154 9.39 -2.91 10.86
CA GLY A 154 8.82 -3.74 11.93
C GLY A 154 8.40 -3.00 13.21
N TYR A 155 8.53 -1.67 13.26
CA TYR A 155 8.04 -0.90 14.42
C TYR A 155 6.55 -1.16 14.68
N SER A 156 6.19 -1.47 15.93
CA SER A 156 4.82 -1.82 16.33
C SER A 156 4.21 -2.94 15.46
N ALA A 157 4.93 -4.06 15.30
CA ALA A 157 4.46 -5.24 14.57
C ALA A 157 3.06 -5.73 15.03
N ASP A 158 2.72 -5.54 16.31
CA ASP A 158 1.39 -5.84 16.85
C ASP A 158 0.24 -5.14 16.09
N LYS A 159 0.46 -3.94 15.57
CA LYS A 159 -0.55 -3.21 14.79
C LYS A 159 -0.71 -3.78 13.39
N ILE A 160 0.37 -4.29 12.81
CA ILE A 160 0.34 -4.98 11.51
C ILE A 160 -0.44 -6.28 11.68
N PHE A 161 -0.12 -7.10 12.69
CA PHE A 161 -0.86 -8.32 13.00
C PHE A 161 -2.36 -8.06 13.20
N LYS A 162 -2.74 -7.03 13.97
CA LYS A 162 -4.16 -6.64 14.13
C LYS A 162 -4.83 -6.22 12.81
N ALA A 163 -4.10 -5.62 11.88
CA ALA A 163 -4.63 -5.27 10.56
C ALA A 163 -4.88 -6.53 9.71
N VAL A 164 -4.00 -7.52 9.81
CA VAL A 164 -4.08 -8.82 9.13
C VAL A 164 -5.20 -9.70 9.70
N GLU A 165 -5.30 -9.82 11.02
CA GLU A 165 -6.43 -10.50 11.68
C GLU A 165 -7.76 -9.89 11.25
N LYS A 166 -7.83 -8.55 11.21
CA LYS A 166 -9.01 -7.84 10.73
C LYS A 166 -9.28 -8.11 9.25
N HIS A 167 -8.26 -8.29 8.44
CA HIS A 167 -8.39 -8.65 7.02
C HIS A 167 -9.04 -10.02 6.88
N ALA A 168 -8.51 -11.05 7.54
CA ALA A 168 -9.08 -12.40 7.55
C ALA A 168 -10.56 -12.40 8.01
N LEU A 169 -10.86 -11.73 9.13
CA LEU A 169 -12.23 -11.60 9.64
C LEU A 169 -13.18 -10.91 8.66
N LEU A 170 -12.71 -9.90 7.92
CA LEU A 170 -13.53 -9.20 6.94
C LEU A 170 -13.82 -10.08 5.72
N ASN A 171 -12.87 -10.89 5.28
CA ASN A 171 -13.08 -11.80 4.15
C ASN A 171 -14.08 -12.89 4.51
N GLY A 172 -13.87 -13.57 5.64
CA GLY A 172 -14.76 -14.66 6.05
C GLY A 172 -16.16 -14.16 6.37
N LYS A 173 -16.28 -13.14 7.24
CA LYS A 173 -17.60 -12.67 7.67
C LYS A 173 -18.32 -11.83 6.63
N LYS A 174 -17.67 -10.80 6.07
CA LYS A 174 -18.40 -9.83 5.23
C LYS A 174 -18.65 -10.33 3.83
N CYS A 175 -17.82 -11.20 3.26
CA CYS A 175 -18.15 -11.82 1.98
C CYS A 175 -19.28 -12.84 2.16
N ALA A 176 -19.22 -13.69 3.19
CA ALA A 176 -20.29 -14.64 3.50
C ALA A 176 -21.63 -13.94 3.83
N ASP A 177 -21.63 -12.86 4.62
CA ASP A 177 -22.82 -12.03 4.92
C ASP A 177 -23.45 -11.42 3.65
N LYS A 178 -22.74 -11.46 2.52
CA LYS A 178 -23.18 -10.99 1.19
C LYS A 178 -23.44 -12.13 0.21
N GLY A 179 -23.35 -13.38 0.66
CA GLY A 179 -23.53 -14.57 -0.18
C GLY A 179 -22.44 -14.75 -1.23
N ALA A 180 -21.23 -14.25 -0.96
CA ALA A 180 -20.09 -14.32 -1.88
C ALA A 180 -18.94 -15.15 -1.29
N ASP A 181 -18.29 -15.96 -2.10
CA ASP A 181 -16.98 -16.53 -1.81
C ASP A 181 -15.92 -15.45 -2.08
N TRP A 182 -14.98 -15.25 -1.15
CA TRP A 182 -13.91 -14.28 -1.32
C TRP A 182 -12.97 -14.68 -2.47
N ARG A 183 -12.85 -15.98 -2.78
CA ARG A 183 -12.01 -16.49 -3.88
C ARG A 183 -12.50 -16.10 -5.27
N ASP A 184 -13.79 -15.82 -5.38
CA ASP A 184 -14.40 -15.34 -6.63
C ASP A 184 -14.27 -13.82 -6.77
N ALA A 185 -13.94 -13.12 -5.68
CA ALA A 185 -13.80 -11.67 -5.66
C ALA A 185 -12.40 -11.19 -6.05
N VAL A 186 -11.44 -12.12 -6.16
CA VAL A 186 -10.03 -11.84 -6.45
C VAL A 186 -9.47 -12.83 -7.47
N ALA A 187 -8.56 -12.35 -8.31
CA ALA A 187 -7.83 -13.09 -9.32
C ALA A 187 -6.29 -13.01 -9.14
N GLY A 188 -5.81 -12.28 -8.13
CA GLY A 188 -4.38 -12.06 -7.88
C GLY A 188 -3.65 -13.20 -7.20
N ASP A 189 -2.39 -12.96 -6.83
CA ASP A 189 -1.42 -13.99 -6.43
C ASP A 189 -1.86 -14.78 -5.19
N CYS A 190 -2.66 -14.14 -4.33
CA CYS A 190 -3.17 -14.75 -3.11
C CYS A 190 -4.43 -15.61 -3.30
N ARG A 191 -5.03 -15.66 -4.50
CA ARG A 191 -6.31 -16.35 -4.74
C ARG A 191 -6.30 -17.82 -4.30
N ASN A 192 -5.18 -18.50 -4.46
CA ASN A 192 -5.05 -19.94 -4.18
C ASN A 192 -4.86 -20.29 -2.70
N ALA A 193 -4.98 -19.31 -1.79
CA ALA A 193 -4.88 -19.57 -0.36
C ALA A 193 -5.97 -20.54 0.15
N SER A 194 -5.59 -21.40 1.09
CA SER A 194 -6.43 -22.51 1.59
C SER A 194 -7.61 -22.03 2.43
N ASN A 195 -7.49 -20.87 3.09
CA ASN A 195 -8.49 -20.25 3.93
C ASN A 195 -8.26 -18.72 4.01
N GLU A 196 -9.10 -18.02 4.76
CA GLU A 196 -9.05 -16.57 4.93
C GLU A 196 -7.80 -16.08 5.67
N GLU A 197 -7.26 -16.88 6.61
CA GLU A 197 -6.03 -16.55 7.33
C GLU A 197 -4.80 -16.64 6.40
N ASP A 198 -4.71 -17.70 5.60
CA ASP A 198 -3.68 -17.90 4.58
C ASP A 198 -3.75 -16.79 3.53
N PHE A 199 -4.96 -16.38 3.13
CA PHE A 199 -5.16 -15.29 2.19
C PHE A 199 -4.69 -13.96 2.78
N ALA A 200 -5.08 -13.64 4.02
CA ALA A 200 -4.65 -12.43 4.70
C ALA A 200 -3.13 -12.39 4.92
N SER A 201 -2.51 -13.54 5.21
CA SER A 201 -1.06 -13.68 5.36
C SER A 201 -0.32 -13.50 4.03
N CYS A 202 -0.86 -14.03 2.94
CA CYS A 202 -0.33 -13.78 1.60
C CYS A 202 -0.42 -12.28 1.24
N VAL A 203 -1.57 -11.65 1.47
CA VAL A 203 -1.74 -10.20 1.22
C VAL A 203 -0.81 -9.38 2.12
N GLN A 204 -0.53 -9.84 3.34
CA GLN A 204 0.46 -9.21 4.21
C GLN A 204 1.85 -9.21 3.58
N ARG A 205 2.30 -10.34 3.02
CA ARG A 205 3.60 -10.43 2.33
C ARG A 205 3.69 -9.46 1.16
N LEU A 206 2.70 -9.47 0.26
CA LEU A 206 2.61 -8.49 -0.84
C LEU A 206 2.66 -7.04 -0.31
N ALA A 207 1.88 -6.75 0.74
CA ALA A 207 1.85 -5.42 1.35
C ALA A 207 3.19 -5.02 1.97
N ALA A 208 3.90 -5.97 2.60
CA ALA A 208 5.20 -5.76 3.20
C ALA A 208 6.26 -5.50 2.11
N CYS A 209 6.31 -6.33 1.08
CA CYS A 209 7.16 -6.16 -0.09
C CYS A 209 6.97 -4.77 -0.72
N ARG A 210 5.74 -4.42 -1.10
CA ARG A 210 5.43 -3.13 -1.74
C ARG A 210 5.68 -1.94 -0.81
N SER A 211 5.39 -2.07 0.48
CA SER A 211 5.71 -1.01 1.45
C SER A 211 7.22 -0.83 1.63
N CYS A 212 8.01 -1.91 1.62
CA CYS A 212 9.46 -1.82 1.68
C CYS A 212 10.00 -1.11 0.43
N ARG A 213 9.53 -1.48 -0.77
CA ARG A 213 9.94 -0.83 -2.03
C ARG A 213 9.58 0.65 -2.08
N MET A 214 8.38 1.02 -1.61
CA MET A 214 7.98 2.41 -1.43
C MET A 214 8.97 3.19 -0.57
N LEU A 215 9.43 2.59 0.53
CA LEU A 215 10.36 3.22 1.47
C LEU A 215 11.79 3.27 0.91
N ASN A 216 12.27 2.21 0.26
CA ASN A 216 13.57 2.19 -0.41
C ASN A 216 13.66 3.25 -1.49
N GLY A 217 12.73 3.26 -2.44
CA GLY A 217 12.73 4.24 -3.53
C GLY A 217 12.44 5.66 -3.02
N GLY A 218 11.58 5.79 -2.01
CA GLY A 218 11.16 7.09 -1.49
C GLY A 218 12.18 7.77 -0.59
N LEU A 219 12.89 7.01 0.24
CA LEU A 219 13.79 7.51 1.29
C LEU A 219 15.25 7.10 1.08
N GLU A 220 15.57 6.50 -0.07
CA GLU A 220 16.89 5.97 -0.44
C GLU A 220 17.44 4.99 0.61
N LEU A 221 16.60 4.05 1.02
CA LEU A 221 16.99 2.99 1.95
C LEU A 221 17.51 1.77 1.20
N GLY A 222 18.38 1.01 1.85
CA GLY A 222 18.95 -0.24 1.35
C GLY A 222 18.32 -1.47 2.00
N MET A 223 17.04 -1.43 2.38
CA MET A 223 16.38 -2.59 2.97
C MET A 223 16.28 -3.72 1.95
N ASP A 224 16.60 -4.94 2.38
CA ASP A 224 16.31 -6.13 1.57
C ASP A 224 14.80 -6.42 1.66
N CYS A 225 14.05 -6.05 0.61
CA CYS A 225 12.60 -6.16 0.63
C CYS A 225 12.08 -7.60 0.57
N ASP A 226 12.93 -8.53 0.15
CA ASP A 226 12.65 -9.97 0.19
C ASP A 226 12.78 -10.50 1.62
N LEU A 227 13.83 -10.09 2.34
CA LEU A 227 13.87 -10.37 3.79
C LEU A 227 12.80 -9.60 4.57
N ALA A 228 12.37 -8.44 4.08
CA ALA A 228 11.42 -7.60 4.79
C ALA A 228 10.00 -8.16 4.79
N ASP A 229 9.61 -8.93 3.78
CA ASP A 229 8.24 -9.36 3.58
C ASP A 229 7.87 -10.63 4.37
N ASP A 230 8.77 -11.62 4.42
CA ASP A 230 8.55 -12.90 5.09
C ASP A 230 9.77 -13.43 5.89
N ALA A 231 10.80 -12.59 6.08
CA ALA A 231 12.05 -12.93 6.75
C ALA A 231 12.87 -14.04 6.06
N SER A 232 12.64 -14.29 4.77
CA SER A 232 13.33 -15.29 3.96
C SER A 232 13.84 -14.69 2.65
N ALA A 233 15.08 -15.01 2.27
CA ALA A 233 15.64 -14.62 0.97
C ALA A 233 15.18 -15.61 -0.12
N ASN A 234 13.91 -15.59 -0.48
CA ASN A 234 13.26 -16.54 -1.38
C ASN A 234 12.80 -15.95 -2.73
N SER A 235 13.17 -14.70 -3.01
CA SER A 235 12.78 -13.95 -4.21
C SER A 235 11.26 -13.82 -4.37
N SER A 236 10.53 -13.75 -3.25
CA SER A 236 9.10 -13.50 -3.28
C SER A 236 8.74 -12.02 -3.36
N CYS A 237 9.71 -11.14 -3.10
CA CYS A 237 9.64 -9.72 -3.39
C CYS A 237 10.57 -9.31 -4.55
N THR A 238 10.44 -9.95 -5.71
CA THR A 238 11.21 -9.57 -6.92
C THR A 238 10.51 -8.51 -7.75
N ASN A 239 11.32 -7.67 -8.41
CA ASN A 239 10.88 -6.89 -9.55
C ASN A 239 10.74 -7.86 -10.73
N ASP A 240 9.52 -8.13 -11.20
CA ASP A 240 9.40 -8.32 -12.64
C ASP A 240 9.69 -6.99 -13.35
#